data_AF-A0A350CY23-F1
#
_entry.id   AF-A0A350CY23-F1
#
_cell.length_a   1.000
_cell.length_b   1.000
_cell.length_c   1.000
_cell.angle_alpha   90.00
_cell.angle_beta   90.00
_cell.angle_gamma   90.00
#
_symmetry.space_group_name_H-M   'P 1'
#
loop_
_entity.id
_entity.type
_entity.pdbx_description
1 polymer ?
#
loop_
_entity_poly.entity_id
_entity_poly.type
_entity_poly.pdbx_seq_one_letter_code
_entity_poly.pdbx_strand_id
1 'polypeptide(L)' 'MKVLVAYATVTGNTEIIARAIASAIPGADLKKLPADVNPQDYDFIFAGFWCDKGTPDEVWQAFQKEAMF' A
#
# COMPACT_ATOMS: atom_id res chain seq x y z
N MET A 1 -7.08 0.98 16.23
CA MET A 1 -5.95 0.65 15.36
C MET A 1 -6.44 0.76 13.93
N LYS A 2 -5.98 1.78 13.20
CA LYS A 2 -6.36 2.03 11.81
C LYS A 2 -5.29 1.43 10.91
N VAL A 3 -5.71 0.56 9.99
CA VAL A 3 -4.82 -0.20 9.11
C VAL A 3 -5.05 0.22 7.67
N LEU A 4 -3.96 0.49 6.96
CA LEU A 4 -3.96 0.70 5.52
C LEU A 4 -3.31 -0.49 4.83
N VAL A 5 -4.00 -1.06 3.84
CA VAL A 5 -3.39 -1.92 2.83
C VAL A 5 -3.24 -1.09 1.57
N ALA A 6 -2.05 -0.54 1.36
CA ALA A 6 -1.76 0.24 0.17
C ALA A 6 -0.99 -0.62 -0.84
N TYR A 7 -1.33 -0.48 -2.13
CA TYR A 7 -0.66 -1.26 -3.16
C TYR A 7 -0.47 -0.55 -4.50
N ALA A 8 0.61 -0.85 -5.21
CA ALA A 8 0.84 -0.54 -6.62
C ALA A 8 0.87 -1.83 -7.44
N THR A 9 0.34 -1.79 -8.67
CA THR A 9 0.32 -2.97 -9.54
C THR A 9 0.29 -2.58 -11.02
N VAL A 10 0.99 -3.35 -11.86
CA VAL A 10 0.99 -3.20 -13.32
C VAL A 10 -0.07 -4.10 -13.95
N THR A 11 -0.08 -5.39 -13.59
CA THR A 11 -0.96 -6.41 -14.20
C THR A 11 -2.04 -6.96 -13.26
N GLY A 12 -2.11 -6.50 -12.01
CA GLY A 12 -3.17 -6.87 -11.06
C GLY A 12 -2.79 -7.95 -10.04
N ASN A 13 -1.62 -8.58 -10.14
CA ASN A 13 -1.21 -9.63 -9.19
C ASN A 13 -1.14 -9.11 -7.74
N THR A 14 -0.50 -7.96 -7.52
CA THR A 14 -0.40 -7.33 -6.20
C THR A 14 -1.77 -6.96 -5.65
N GLU A 15 -2.70 -6.57 -6.52
CA GLU A 15 -4.06 -6.17 -6.13
C GLU A 15 -4.88 -7.35 -5.61
N ILE A 16 -4.72 -8.54 -6.18
CA ILE A 16 -5.36 -9.77 -5.68
C ILE A 16 -4.91 -10.05 -4.24
N ILE A 17 -3.60 -9.97 -4.00
CA ILE A 17 -3.02 -10.21 -2.66
C ILE A 17 -3.46 -9.11 -1.68
N ALA A 18 -3.42 -7.84 -2.10
CA ALA A 18 -3.85 -6.72 -1.27
C ALA A 18 -5.32 -6.83 -0.85
N ARG A 19 -6.21 -7.24 -1.77
CA ARG A 19 -7.62 -7.53 -1.46
C ARG A 19 -7.76 -8.66 -0.45
N ALA A 20 -7.02 -9.75 -0.61
CA ALA A 20 -7.05 -10.87 0.33
C ALA A 20 -6.61 -10.43 1.74
N ILE A 21 -5.51 -9.68 1.85
CA ILE A 21 -5.02 -9.15 3.13
C ILE A 21 -6.05 -8.21 3.76
N ALA A 22 -6.56 -7.24 3.01
CA ALA A 22 -7.57 -6.30 3.53
C ALA A 22 -8.84 -7.02 3.99
N SER A 23 -9.29 -8.05 3.27
CA SER A 23 -10.47 -8.85 3.67
C SER A 23 -10.28 -9.63 4.96
N ALA A 24 -9.03 -9.94 5.33
CA ALA A 24 -8.70 -10.66 6.56
C ALA A 24 -8.57 -9.72 7.78
N ILE A 25 -8.53 -8.40 7.57
CA ILE A 25 -8.34 -7.40 8.62
C ILE A 25 -9.60 -6.53 8.73
N PRO A 26 -10.45 -6.75 9.76
CA PRO A 26 -11.66 -5.96 9.96
C PRO A 26 -11.38 -4.47 10.03
N GLY A 27 -12.02 -3.68 9.16
CA GLY A 27 -11.90 -2.23 9.13
C GLY A 27 -10.61 -1.69 8.49
N ALA A 28 -9.83 -2.53 7.80
CA ALA A 28 -8.70 -2.05 7.01
C ALA A 28 -9.17 -1.26 5.77
N ASP A 29 -8.52 -0.12 5.53
CA ASP A 29 -8.66 0.62 4.29
C ASP A 29 -7.79 -0.03 3.21
N LEU A 30 -8.34 -0.20 2.00
CA LEU A 30 -7.61 -0.71 0.84
C LEU A 30 -7.46 0.40 -0.20
N LYS A 31 -6.21 0.75 -0.54
CA LYS A 31 -5.92 1.84 -1.50
C LYS A 31 -4.93 1.41 -2.57
N LYS A 32 -5.30 1.63 -3.84
CA LYS A 32 -4.35 1.54 -4.96
C LYS A 32 -3.59 2.86 -5.04
N LEU A 33 -2.26 2.80 -5.06
CA LEU A 33 -1.44 3.98 -5.24
C LEU A 33 -1.26 4.35 -6.73
N PRO A 34 -1.10 5.64 -7.04
CA PRO A 34 -1.15 6.78 -6.11
C PRO A 34 -2.58 7.02 -5.57
N ALA A 35 -2.69 7.41 -4.31
CA ALA A 35 -3.96 7.69 -3.65
C ALA A 35 -3.85 8.96 -2.81
N ASP A 36 -4.93 9.72 -2.74
CA ASP A 36 -5.08 10.82 -1.78
C ASP A 36 -5.38 10.23 -0.40
N VAL A 37 -4.32 9.92 0.35
CA VAL A 37 -4.39 9.34 1.68
C VAL A 37 -3.18 9.81 2.48
N ASN A 38 -3.42 10.32 3.69
CA ASN A 38 -2.35 10.68 4.62
C ASN A 38 -1.85 9.41 5.36
N PRO A 39 -0.61 8.94 5.14
CA PRO A 39 -0.09 7.73 5.79
C PRO A 39 -0.11 7.81 7.33
N GLN A 40 0.03 9.02 7.88
CA GLN A 40 0.14 9.34 9.29
C GLN A 40 -1.18 9.17 10.04
N ASP A 41 -2.29 9.05 9.31
CA ASP A 41 -3.60 8.72 9.90
C ASP A 41 -3.69 7.24 10.32
N TYR A 42 -2.72 6.40 9.94
CA TYR A 42 -2.75 4.95 10.14
C TYR A 42 -1.67 4.49 11.10
N ASP A 43 -2.02 3.51 11.93
CA ASP A 43 -1.10 2.87 12.88
C ASP A 43 -0.22 1.82 12.20
N PHE A 44 -0.77 1.16 11.17
CA PHE A 44 -0.07 0.12 10.40
C PHE A 44 -0.37 0.24 8.91
N ILE A 45 0.68 0.08 8.11
CA ILE A 45 0.59 0.09 6.65
C ILE A 45 1.17 -1.23 6.12
N PHE A 46 0.35 -2.01 5.41
CA PHE A 46 0.81 -3.10 4.57
C PHE A 46 1.21 -2.53 3.21
N ALA A 47 2.44 -2.86 2.79
CA ALA A 47 3.05 -2.34 1.58
C ALA A 47 3.04 -3.37 0.45
N GLY A 48 2.18 -3.18 -0.55
CA GLY A 48 2.14 -4.02 -1.74
C GLY A 48 2.75 -3.30 -2.95
N PHE A 49 3.93 -3.70 -3.42
CA PHE A 49 4.56 -3.06 -4.56
C PHE A 49 5.25 -4.08 -5.46
N TRP A 50 5.60 -3.64 -6.67
CA TRP A 50 6.46 -4.44 -7.52
C TRP A 50 7.92 -4.10 -7.23
N CYS A 51 8.77 -5.11 -7.08
CA CYS A 51 10.20 -4.89 -6.97
C CYS A 51 10.81 -4.77 -8.36
N ASP A 52 11.31 -3.59 -8.72
CA ASP A 52 12.15 -3.40 -9.89
C ASP A 52 13.61 -3.29 -9.45
N LYS A 53 14.48 -4.13 -10.01
CA LYS A 53 15.93 -4.16 -9.73
C LYS A 53 16.30 -4.16 -8.23
N GLY A 54 15.46 -4.73 -7.38
CA GLY A 54 15.68 -4.85 -5.94
C GLY A 54 15.14 -3.71 -5.09
N THR A 55 14.45 -2.73 -5.69
CA THR A 55 13.80 -1.60 -4.99
C THR A 55 12.30 -1.56 -5.27
N PRO A 56 11.48 -0.94 -4.40
CA PRO A 56 10.08 -0.66 -4.73
C PRO A 56 9.95 0.16 -6.01
N ASP A 57 8.82 0.04 -6.71
CA ASP A 57 8.52 0.89 -7.86
C ASP A 57 8.40 2.38 -7.46
N GLU A 58 8.52 3.28 -8.45
CA GLU A 58 8.58 4.73 -8.22
C GLU A 58 7.34 5.27 -7.49
N VAL A 59 6.15 4.71 -7.76
CA VAL A 59 4.91 5.12 -7.09
C VAL A 59 5.00 4.80 -5.60
N TRP A 60 5.53 3.62 -5.27
CA TRP A 60 5.72 3.24 -3.88
C TRP A 60 6.78 4.07 -3.17
N GLN A 61 7.89 4.38 -3.84
CA GLN A 61 8.94 5.24 -3.29
C GLN A 61 8.45 6.66 -3.00
N ALA A 62 7.55 7.21 -3.83
CA ALA A 62 6.94 8.51 -3.58
C ALA A 62 6.09 8.49 -2.30
N PHE A 63 5.21 7.52 -2.17
CA PHE A 63 4.38 7.34 -0.98
C PHE A 63 5.19 7.06 0.29
N GLN A 64 6.24 6.26 0.19
CA GLN A 64 7.13 5.97 1.33
C GLN A 64 7.78 7.24 1.88
N LYS A 65 8.16 8.19 1.02
CA LYS A 65 8.71 9.48 1.47
C LYS A 65 7.69 10.25 2.29
N GLU A 66 6.43 10.29 1.86
CA GLU A 66 5.36 10.94 2.60
C GLU A 66 5.10 10.24 3.95
N ALA A 67 5.21 8.92 4.02
CA ALA A 67 4.97 8.13 5.22
C ALA A 67 6.08 8.17 6.29
N MET A 68 7.27 8.68 5.95
CA MET A 68 8.46 8.68 6.82
C MET A 68 8.77 10.04 7.47
N PHE A 69 7.93 11.06 7.27
CA PHE A 69 8.09 12.40 7.87
C PHE A 69 6.85 12.86 8.63
#